data_AF-R5KIX1-F1
#
_entry.id   AF-R5KIX1-F1
#
_cell.length_a   1.000
_cell.length_b   1.000
_cell.length_c   1.000
_cell.angle_alpha   90.00
_cell.angle_beta   90.00
_cell.angle_gamma   90.00
#
_symmetry.space_group_name_H-M   'P 1'
#
loop_
_entity.id
_entity.type
_entity.pdbx_description
1 polymer ?
#
loop_
_entity_poly.entity_id
_entity_poly.type
_entity_poly.pdbx_seq_one_letter_code
_entity_poly.pdbx_strand_id
1 'polypeptide(L)'
;METARGKYLAFWDADDYFEKNALALLYAKCEKEKADMCLCAAYSVDEKSGRRAVDETFLKRRFLPNKSVFSIETDPEYIFNMASNTPWQRLLRADFVRQHGLRFQNLRHANDTYFSLMATYFAKRITYTEKPLVNYRTNNSESVTGRSSAAPLCAYEAYAAAYEEIEKHGISEKARRSLDSKLLSGLLRELMMQTDHDAMQTVYSKIQTEGIARFGLDRHTDPDYYYFKSDFEDLMFLKAHTLCEFLMYKYKKERETRLFYKNKAERSPMIRLARRAARLLPANSSLYDKGKRLLRFK
;
A
#
# COMPACT_ATOMS: atom_id res chain seq x y z
N MET A 1 -22.00 8.27 4.80
CA MET A 1 -22.51 7.14 3.98
C MET A 1 -24.04 7.06 3.99
N GLU A 2 -24.68 7.11 5.16
CA GLU A 2 -26.15 6.96 5.29
C GLU A 2 -27.01 7.97 4.52
N THR A 3 -26.49 9.19 4.31
CA THR A 3 -27.18 10.25 3.56
C THR A 3 -27.03 10.13 2.05
N ALA A 4 -26.10 9.30 1.55
CA ALA A 4 -25.83 9.18 0.12
C ALA A 4 -27.00 8.52 -0.62
N ARG A 5 -27.37 9.07 -1.79
CA ARG A 5 -28.47 8.59 -2.65
C ARG A 5 -28.00 8.18 -4.05
N GLY A 6 -26.72 8.38 -4.37
CA GLY A 6 -26.15 7.99 -5.66
C GLY A 6 -26.12 6.47 -5.84
N LYS A 7 -26.13 6.02 -7.11
CA LYS A 7 -25.96 4.61 -7.50
C LYS A 7 -24.59 4.06 -7.08
N TYR A 8 -23.59 4.93 -7.02
CA TYR A 8 -22.23 4.62 -6.61
C TYR A 8 -21.75 5.57 -5.50
N LEU A 9 -20.77 5.10 -4.73
CA LEU A 9 -20.08 5.84 -3.68
C LEU A 9 -18.61 6.00 -4.06
N ALA A 10 -18.10 7.23 -3.91
CA ALA A 10 -16.68 7.56 -3.95
C ALA A 10 -16.30 8.22 -2.62
N PHE A 11 -15.11 7.91 -2.12
CA PHE A 11 -14.60 8.41 -0.84
C PHE A 11 -13.33 9.20 -1.09
N TRP A 12 -13.46 10.47 -1.38
CA TRP A 12 -12.35 11.33 -1.79
C TRP A 12 -11.89 12.21 -0.64
N ASP A 13 -10.61 12.13 -0.33
CA ASP A 13 -10.03 12.93 0.74
C ASP A 13 -9.99 14.41 0.32
N ALA A 14 -10.35 15.29 1.25
CA ALA A 14 -10.43 16.73 0.99
C ALA A 14 -9.06 17.35 0.70
N ASP A 15 -8.00 16.66 1.09
CA ASP A 15 -6.63 17.03 0.79
C ASP A 15 -6.07 16.35 -0.45
N ASP A 16 -6.88 15.83 -1.37
CA ASP A 16 -6.43 15.34 -2.68
C ASP A 16 -7.15 16.07 -3.84
N TYR A 17 -6.70 15.83 -5.06
CA TYR A 17 -7.39 16.31 -6.26
C TYR A 17 -7.50 15.25 -7.35
N PHE A 18 -8.47 15.41 -8.24
CA PHE A 18 -8.92 14.35 -9.15
C PHE A 18 -8.93 14.82 -10.60
N GLU A 19 -8.72 13.90 -11.53
CA GLU A 19 -8.86 14.20 -12.95
C GLU A 19 -10.30 14.62 -13.26
N LYS A 20 -10.47 15.63 -14.13
CA LYS A 20 -11.79 16.23 -14.43
C LYS A 20 -12.84 15.21 -14.89
N ASN A 21 -12.40 14.14 -15.55
CA ASN A 21 -13.24 13.06 -16.07
C ASN A 21 -13.21 11.78 -15.21
N ALA A 22 -12.61 11.81 -14.01
CA ALA A 22 -12.41 10.63 -13.17
C ALA A 22 -13.72 9.88 -12.88
N LEU A 23 -14.74 10.57 -12.36
CA LEU A 23 -16.03 9.96 -12.04
C LEU A 23 -16.74 9.46 -13.31
N ALA A 24 -16.70 10.21 -14.41
CA ALA A 24 -17.33 9.80 -15.66
C ALA A 24 -16.72 8.50 -16.21
N LEU A 25 -15.38 8.38 -16.17
CA LEU A 25 -14.67 7.17 -16.61
C LEU A 25 -14.94 5.98 -15.69
N LEU A 26 -14.88 6.18 -14.38
CA LEU A 26 -15.16 5.14 -13.39
C LEU A 26 -16.61 4.66 -13.48
N TYR A 27 -17.57 5.58 -13.56
CA TYR A 27 -18.99 5.28 -13.72
C TYR A 27 -19.26 4.50 -15.00
N ALA A 28 -18.77 4.98 -16.15
CA ALA A 28 -18.96 4.30 -17.43
C ALA A 28 -18.38 2.87 -17.41
N LYS A 29 -17.23 2.68 -16.74
CA LYS A 29 -16.63 1.35 -16.58
C LYS A 29 -17.47 0.46 -15.67
N CYS A 30 -17.92 0.98 -14.52
CA CYS A 30 -18.83 0.28 -13.61
C CYS A 30 -20.12 -0.16 -14.30
N GLU A 31 -20.77 0.71 -15.08
CA GLU A 31 -22.00 0.41 -15.79
C GLU A 31 -21.78 -0.65 -16.88
N LYS A 32 -20.75 -0.46 -17.72
CA LYS A 32 -20.41 -1.38 -18.80
C LYS A 32 -20.17 -2.79 -18.27
N GLU A 33 -19.39 -2.89 -17.20
CA GLU A 33 -18.97 -4.17 -16.63
C GLU A 33 -19.94 -4.66 -15.53
N LYS A 34 -21.02 -3.94 -15.23
CA LYS A 34 -21.93 -4.21 -14.10
C LYS A 34 -21.18 -4.46 -12.79
N ALA A 35 -20.16 -3.66 -12.51
CA ALA A 35 -19.22 -3.90 -11.42
C ALA A 35 -19.79 -3.51 -10.05
N ASP A 36 -19.41 -4.27 -9.02
CA ASP A 36 -19.60 -3.92 -7.61
C ASP A 36 -18.58 -2.86 -7.20
N MET A 37 -17.37 -2.90 -7.77
CA MET A 37 -16.28 -1.97 -7.49
C MET A 37 -15.42 -1.77 -8.73
N CYS A 38 -15.03 -0.52 -9.00
CA CYS A 38 -14.00 -0.17 -9.99
C CYS A 38 -12.80 0.48 -9.31
N LEU A 39 -11.61 -0.06 -9.58
CA LEU A 39 -10.31 0.49 -9.16
C LEU A 39 -9.74 1.42 -10.22
N CYS A 40 -8.98 2.44 -9.84
CA CYS A 40 -8.14 3.22 -10.74
C CYS A 40 -6.69 3.30 -10.26
N ALA A 41 -5.78 3.63 -11.17
CA ALA A 41 -4.43 4.01 -10.81
C ALA A 41 -4.43 5.44 -10.22
N ALA A 42 -3.29 5.83 -9.66
CA ALA A 42 -3.11 7.17 -9.10
C ALA A 42 -1.71 7.72 -9.36
N TYR A 43 -1.64 9.05 -9.31
CA TYR A 43 -0.39 9.78 -9.22
C TYR A 43 -0.04 10.01 -7.75
N SER A 44 1.24 9.94 -7.42
CA SER A 44 1.80 10.60 -6.24
C SER A 44 2.31 11.98 -6.65
N VAL A 45 1.91 12.99 -5.88
CA VAL A 45 2.26 14.40 -6.08
C VAL A 45 3.02 14.88 -4.86
N ASP A 46 4.30 15.18 -5.05
CA ASP A 46 5.14 15.73 -3.99
C ASP A 46 4.84 17.22 -3.83
N GLU A 47 4.26 17.64 -2.70
CA GLU A 47 3.84 19.03 -2.50
C GLU A 47 5.03 20.01 -2.50
N LYS A 48 6.21 19.57 -2.05
CA LYS A 48 7.40 20.44 -1.97
C LYS A 48 8.01 20.72 -3.33
N SER A 49 8.02 19.73 -4.22
CA SER A 49 8.67 19.82 -5.54
C SER A 49 7.69 19.97 -6.70
N GLY A 50 6.39 19.78 -6.47
CA GLY A 50 5.36 19.71 -7.51
C GLY A 50 5.48 18.48 -8.41
N ARG A 51 6.39 17.54 -8.09
CA ARG A 51 6.66 16.39 -8.94
C ARG A 51 5.49 15.41 -8.88
N ARG A 52 4.95 15.12 -10.05
CA ARG A 52 3.84 14.18 -10.26
C ARG A 52 4.33 12.96 -11.04
N ALA A 53 4.05 11.76 -10.53
CA ALA A 53 4.38 10.50 -11.21
C ALA A 53 3.33 9.43 -10.89
N VAL A 54 3.08 8.52 -11.83
CA VAL A 54 2.22 7.36 -11.57
C VAL A 54 2.86 6.53 -10.48
N ASP A 55 2.10 6.22 -9.44
CA ASP A 55 2.57 5.42 -8.32
C ASP A 55 1.98 4.02 -8.40
N GLU A 56 2.82 3.08 -8.83
CA GLU A 56 2.46 1.68 -9.04
C GLU A 56 2.17 0.94 -7.74
N THR A 57 2.38 1.55 -6.56
CA THR A 57 2.03 0.94 -5.28
C THR A 57 0.53 0.97 -5.00
N PHE A 58 -0.20 1.91 -5.62
CA PHE A 58 -1.66 2.07 -5.49
C PHE A 58 -2.46 1.06 -6.30
N LEU A 59 -2.11 0.91 -7.58
CA LEU A 59 -2.62 -0.12 -8.48
C LEU A 59 -1.44 -0.90 -9.08
N LYS A 60 -1.16 -2.07 -8.51
CA LYS A 60 -0.01 -2.91 -8.87
C LYS A 60 -0.32 -3.72 -10.12
N ARG A 61 -0.05 -3.14 -11.30
CA ARG A 61 -0.36 -3.73 -12.61
C ARG A 61 0.08 -5.18 -12.77
N ARG A 62 1.26 -5.54 -12.25
CA ARG A 62 1.80 -6.91 -12.29
C ARG A 62 0.95 -7.97 -11.57
N PHE A 63 0.01 -7.55 -10.73
CA PHE A 63 -0.87 -8.41 -9.95
C PHE A 63 -2.32 -8.35 -10.42
N LEU A 64 -2.61 -7.58 -11.49
CA LEU A 64 -3.94 -7.54 -12.06
C LEU A 64 -4.16 -8.75 -12.98
N PRO A 65 -5.35 -9.37 -12.93
CA PRO A 65 -5.70 -10.39 -13.90
C PRO A 65 -5.85 -9.75 -15.29
N ASN A 66 -5.50 -10.49 -16.34
CA ASN A 66 -5.71 -10.05 -17.73
C ASN A 66 -7.19 -10.22 -18.16
N LYS A 67 -8.11 -9.60 -17.43
CA LYS A 67 -9.57 -9.69 -17.61
C LYS A 67 -10.25 -8.37 -17.24
N SER A 68 -11.42 -8.08 -17.83
CA SER A 68 -12.17 -6.86 -17.51
C SER A 68 -12.91 -6.95 -16.18
N VAL A 69 -13.34 -8.15 -15.78
CA VAL A 69 -14.06 -8.42 -14.53
C VAL A 69 -13.48 -9.66 -13.88
N PHE A 70 -13.33 -9.61 -12.57
CA PHE A 70 -12.81 -10.70 -11.75
C PHE A 70 -13.33 -10.58 -10.31
N SER A 71 -13.09 -11.61 -9.50
CA SER A 71 -13.40 -11.64 -8.07
C SER A 71 -12.45 -12.58 -7.33
N ILE A 72 -12.64 -12.69 -6.01
CA ILE A 72 -11.93 -13.67 -5.20
C ILE A 72 -12.21 -15.12 -5.64
N GLU A 73 -13.39 -15.41 -6.20
CA GLU A 73 -13.72 -16.75 -6.68
C GLU A 73 -13.09 -17.07 -8.04
N THR A 74 -12.99 -16.09 -8.95
CA THR A 74 -12.49 -16.33 -10.31
C THR A 74 -10.98 -16.15 -10.44
N ASP A 75 -10.41 -15.21 -9.68
CA ASP A 75 -9.01 -14.81 -9.75
C ASP A 75 -8.47 -14.56 -8.32
N PRO A 76 -8.40 -15.61 -7.47
CA PRO A 76 -8.02 -15.49 -6.05
C PRO A 76 -6.57 -15.05 -5.84
N GLU A 77 -5.68 -15.34 -6.80
CA GLU A 77 -4.26 -15.02 -6.71
C GLU A 77 -4.07 -13.51 -6.70
N TYR A 78 -3.30 -12.99 -5.74
CA TYR A 78 -3.04 -11.55 -5.56
C TYR A 78 -4.28 -10.65 -5.33
N ILE A 79 -5.48 -11.21 -5.09
CA ILE A 79 -6.72 -10.44 -4.92
C ILE A 79 -6.63 -9.30 -3.89
N PHE A 80 -5.95 -9.49 -2.75
CA PHE A 80 -5.74 -8.45 -1.73
C PHE A 80 -4.48 -7.59 -1.96
N ASN A 81 -3.65 -7.96 -2.93
CA ASN A 81 -2.34 -7.39 -3.20
C ASN A 81 -2.29 -6.51 -4.45
N MET A 82 -3.27 -6.61 -5.35
CA MET A 82 -3.37 -5.81 -6.57
C MET A 82 -3.54 -4.30 -6.34
N ALA A 83 -4.02 -3.90 -5.16
CA ALA A 83 -4.36 -2.53 -4.83
C ALA A 83 -3.99 -2.16 -3.38
N SER A 84 -3.69 -0.88 -3.14
CA SER A 84 -3.61 -0.30 -1.79
C SER A 84 -4.96 -0.38 -1.06
N ASN A 85 -4.98 -0.20 0.26
CA ASN A 85 -6.23 -0.17 1.05
C ASN A 85 -6.92 1.20 1.04
N THR A 86 -6.49 2.13 0.18
CA THR A 86 -7.02 3.49 0.18
C THR A 86 -8.41 3.57 -0.47
N PRO A 87 -9.41 4.17 0.17
CA PRO A 87 -10.78 4.14 -0.34
C PRO A 87 -10.97 5.07 -1.56
N TRP A 88 -10.12 6.09 -1.70
CA TRP A 88 -10.23 7.12 -2.76
C TRP A 88 -9.98 6.63 -4.19
N GLN A 89 -9.31 5.49 -4.37
CA GLN A 89 -9.10 4.90 -5.70
C GLN A 89 -10.21 3.95 -6.14
N ARG A 90 -11.33 3.93 -5.41
CA ARG A 90 -12.45 3.01 -5.62
C ARG A 90 -13.73 3.78 -5.89
N LEU A 91 -14.48 3.33 -6.89
CA LEU A 91 -15.90 3.63 -7.04
C LEU A 91 -16.70 2.36 -6.72
N LEU A 92 -17.58 2.40 -5.71
CA LEU A 92 -18.31 1.22 -5.22
C LEU A 92 -19.81 1.35 -5.47
N ARG A 93 -20.47 0.28 -5.93
CA ARG A 93 -21.94 0.26 -6.09
C ARG A 93 -22.59 0.40 -4.71
N ALA A 94 -23.45 1.40 -4.56
CA ALA A 94 -23.99 1.78 -3.24
C ALA A 94 -24.80 0.65 -2.59
N ASP A 95 -25.60 -0.07 -3.36
CA ASP A 95 -26.40 -1.17 -2.83
C ASP A 95 -25.56 -2.38 -2.42
N PHE A 96 -24.44 -2.64 -3.12
CA PHE A 96 -23.47 -3.65 -2.69
C PHE A 96 -22.87 -3.29 -1.32
N VAL A 97 -22.46 -2.03 -1.14
CA VAL A 97 -21.93 -1.54 0.15
C VAL A 97 -22.95 -1.68 1.28
N ARG A 98 -24.23 -1.38 1.01
CA ARG A 98 -25.32 -1.51 1.99
C ARG A 98 -25.63 -2.96 2.30
N GLN A 99 -25.76 -3.80 1.27
CA GLN A 99 -26.08 -5.23 1.38
C GLN A 99 -25.10 -5.97 2.30
N HIS A 100 -23.81 -5.65 2.20
CA HIS A 100 -22.76 -6.28 3.01
C HIS A 100 -22.42 -5.50 4.28
N GLY A 101 -23.19 -4.46 4.64
CA GLY A 101 -22.95 -3.70 5.87
C GLY A 101 -21.56 -3.05 5.96
N LEU A 102 -20.91 -2.75 4.82
CA LEU A 102 -19.54 -2.25 4.82
C LEU A 102 -19.47 -0.86 5.44
N ARG A 103 -18.61 -0.68 6.45
CA ARG A 103 -18.40 0.58 7.17
C ARG A 103 -16.92 0.76 7.49
N PHE A 104 -16.47 2.02 7.57
CA PHE A 104 -15.17 2.35 8.15
C PHE A 104 -15.21 2.06 9.65
N GLN A 105 -14.11 1.54 10.18
CA GLN A 105 -14.01 1.31 11.62
C GLN A 105 -13.86 2.64 12.36
N ASN A 106 -14.29 2.67 13.62
CA ASN A 106 -14.04 3.80 14.50
C ASN A 106 -12.59 3.76 15.04
N LEU A 107 -11.62 3.83 14.12
CA LEU A 107 -10.19 3.86 14.40
C LEU A 107 -9.61 5.21 13.98
N ARG A 108 -8.61 5.67 14.72
CA ARG A 108 -7.96 6.97 14.49
C ARG A 108 -7.27 7.04 13.12
N HIS A 109 -6.63 5.95 12.72
CA HIS A 109 -6.01 5.76 11.41
C HIS A 109 -6.20 4.30 10.98
N ALA A 110 -5.80 3.95 9.75
CA ALA A 110 -5.98 2.63 9.16
C ALA A 110 -7.44 2.09 9.15
N ASN A 111 -8.43 2.94 9.43
CA ASN A 111 -9.86 2.60 9.42
C ASN A 111 -10.38 2.16 8.05
N ASP A 112 -9.62 2.45 7.00
CA ASP A 112 -9.84 2.06 5.62
C ASP A 112 -9.45 0.61 5.33
N THR A 113 -8.59 0.01 6.16
CA THR A 113 -8.06 -1.33 5.93
C THR A 113 -9.15 -2.38 5.98
N TYR A 114 -9.96 -2.40 7.04
CA TYR A 114 -11.12 -3.30 7.13
C TYR A 114 -12.09 -3.07 5.97
N PHE A 115 -12.48 -1.82 5.72
CA PHE A 115 -13.43 -1.48 4.66
C PHE A 115 -12.95 -1.98 3.29
N SER A 116 -11.70 -1.71 2.94
CA SER A 116 -11.14 -2.07 1.63
C SER A 116 -10.93 -3.58 1.46
N LEU A 117 -10.49 -4.28 2.51
CA LEU A 117 -10.35 -5.74 2.47
C LEU A 117 -11.71 -6.41 2.35
N MET A 118 -12.70 -6.02 3.16
CA MET A 118 -14.04 -6.61 3.10
C MET A 118 -14.79 -6.26 1.82
N ALA A 119 -14.64 -5.04 1.30
CA ALA A 119 -15.14 -4.68 -0.02
C ALA A 119 -14.54 -5.55 -1.14
N THR A 120 -13.27 -5.90 -1.02
CA THR A 120 -12.59 -6.77 -2.00
C THR A 120 -13.03 -8.23 -1.86
N TYR A 121 -13.21 -8.69 -0.62
CA TYR A 121 -13.65 -10.05 -0.31
C TYR A 121 -15.09 -10.34 -0.79
N PHE A 122 -16.03 -9.42 -0.56
CA PHE A 122 -17.43 -9.65 -0.93
C PHE A 122 -17.76 -9.35 -2.39
N ALA A 123 -16.97 -8.53 -3.09
CA ALA A 123 -17.25 -8.14 -4.46
C ALA A 123 -17.16 -9.34 -5.41
N LYS A 124 -18.25 -9.60 -6.13
CA LYS A 124 -18.34 -10.64 -7.17
C LYS A 124 -17.92 -10.13 -8.54
N ARG A 125 -17.90 -8.79 -8.72
CA ARG A 125 -17.52 -8.14 -9.97
C ARG A 125 -16.63 -6.94 -9.69
N ILE A 126 -15.32 -7.17 -9.63
CA ILE A 126 -14.30 -6.14 -9.56
C ILE A 126 -13.82 -5.84 -10.97
N THR A 127 -13.68 -4.56 -11.31
CA THR A 127 -13.04 -4.08 -12.54
C THR A 127 -11.97 -3.06 -12.19
N TYR A 128 -11.12 -2.71 -13.16
CA TYR A 128 -10.16 -1.63 -13.01
C TYR A 128 -10.02 -0.77 -14.27
N THR A 129 -9.38 0.39 -14.10
CA THR A 129 -8.76 1.16 -15.17
C THR A 129 -7.32 1.49 -14.79
N GLU A 130 -6.39 1.30 -15.73
CA GLU A 130 -4.99 1.68 -15.52
C GLU A 130 -4.74 3.18 -15.65
N LYS A 131 -5.79 3.95 -16.00
CA LYS A 131 -5.72 5.40 -16.06
C LYS A 131 -5.49 5.93 -14.64
N PRO A 132 -4.46 6.76 -14.43
CA PRO A 132 -4.26 7.41 -13.16
C PRO A 132 -5.26 8.57 -12.99
N LEU A 133 -6.26 8.39 -12.14
CA LEU A 133 -7.41 9.31 -12.00
C LEU A 133 -7.41 10.11 -10.70
N VAL A 134 -6.56 9.73 -9.75
CA VAL A 134 -6.39 10.40 -8.46
C VAL A 134 -5.00 10.99 -8.39
N ASN A 135 -4.88 12.18 -7.80
CA ASN A 135 -3.60 12.83 -7.52
C ASN A 135 -3.43 12.91 -6.02
N TYR A 136 -2.79 11.89 -5.46
CA TYR A 136 -2.53 11.75 -4.04
C TYR A 136 -1.38 12.67 -3.62
N ARG A 137 -1.64 13.59 -2.69
CA ARG A 137 -0.62 14.53 -2.22
C ARG A 137 0.26 13.90 -1.14
N THR A 138 1.56 14.05 -1.29
CA THR A 138 2.59 13.50 -0.40
C THR A 138 3.45 14.61 0.20
N ASN A 139 4.03 14.34 1.37
CA ASN A 139 4.78 15.31 2.18
C ASN A 139 3.95 16.48 2.72
N ASN A 140 2.64 16.27 2.89
CA ASN A 140 1.74 17.17 3.59
C ASN A 140 2.01 17.07 5.12
N SER A 141 2.46 18.17 5.73
CA SER A 141 2.73 18.24 7.17
C SER A 141 1.48 18.10 8.05
N GLU A 142 0.29 18.26 7.48
CA GLU A 142 -1.00 18.12 8.16
C GLU A 142 -1.61 16.71 8.02
N SER A 143 -0.92 15.78 7.33
CA SER A 143 -1.43 14.41 7.16
C SER A 143 -1.57 13.67 8.49
N VAL A 144 -2.73 13.03 8.67
CA VAL A 144 -3.08 12.19 9.82
C VAL A 144 -2.05 11.06 10.03
N THR A 145 -1.43 10.59 8.95
CA THR A 145 -0.42 9.51 8.97
C THR A 145 0.86 9.89 9.71
N GLY A 146 1.18 11.18 9.84
CA GLY A 146 2.36 11.66 10.59
C GLY A 146 2.24 11.53 12.11
N ARG A 147 1.08 11.10 12.62
CA ARG A 147 0.80 10.94 14.06
C ARG A 147 0.37 9.51 14.41
N SER A 148 0.81 8.52 13.61
CA SER A 148 0.48 7.10 13.80
C SER A 148 0.80 6.58 15.21
N SER A 149 1.92 7.04 15.79
CA SER A 149 2.41 6.62 17.11
C SER A 149 1.49 7.00 18.29
N ALA A 150 0.49 7.87 18.10
CA ALA A 150 -0.51 8.14 19.13
C ALA A 150 -1.57 7.03 19.27
N ALA A 151 -1.65 6.10 18.31
CA ALA A 151 -2.53 4.95 18.32
C ALA A 151 -1.88 3.79 17.53
N PRO A 152 -0.77 3.21 18.04
CA PRO A 152 0.11 2.33 17.25
C PRO A 152 -0.54 1.01 16.80
N LEU A 153 -1.65 0.61 17.40
CA LEU A 153 -2.31 -0.66 17.12
C LEU A 153 -3.49 -0.59 16.16
N CYS A 154 -3.88 0.59 15.63
CA CYS A 154 -5.07 0.66 14.77
C CYS A 154 -4.96 -0.22 13.52
N ALA A 155 -3.80 -0.29 12.85
CA ALA A 155 -3.66 -1.19 11.70
C ALA A 155 -3.75 -2.66 12.11
N TYR A 156 -3.17 -3.03 13.26
CA TYR A 156 -3.30 -4.38 13.81
C TYR A 156 -4.77 -4.74 14.05
N GLU A 157 -5.51 -3.85 14.71
CA GLU A 157 -6.95 -4.00 15.00
C GLU A 157 -7.79 -4.10 13.72
N ALA A 158 -7.46 -3.30 12.70
CA ALA A 158 -8.13 -3.33 11.41
C ALA A 158 -7.90 -4.65 10.66
N TYR A 159 -6.65 -5.14 10.63
CA TYR A 159 -6.33 -6.45 10.05
C TYR A 159 -6.95 -7.59 10.86
N ALA A 160 -6.99 -7.50 12.19
CA ALA A 160 -7.61 -8.51 13.04
C ALA A 160 -9.10 -8.66 12.77
N ALA A 161 -9.82 -7.54 12.72
CA ALA A 161 -11.24 -7.55 12.39
C ALA A 161 -11.51 -8.13 10.99
N ALA A 162 -10.69 -7.76 10.00
CA ALA A 162 -10.85 -8.26 8.63
C ALA A 162 -10.54 -9.76 8.54
N TYR A 163 -9.48 -10.22 9.20
CA TYR A 163 -9.09 -11.62 9.25
C TYR A 163 -10.20 -12.48 9.87
N GLU A 164 -10.71 -12.10 11.04
CA GLU A 164 -11.78 -12.82 11.73
C GLU A 164 -13.07 -12.88 10.90
N GLU A 165 -13.41 -11.78 10.23
CA GLU A 165 -14.61 -11.75 9.40
C GLU A 165 -14.47 -12.66 8.17
N ILE A 166 -13.28 -12.71 7.56
CA ILE A 166 -12.99 -13.63 6.46
C ILE A 166 -12.97 -15.09 6.94
N GLU A 167 -12.43 -15.39 8.13
CA GLU A 167 -12.47 -16.75 8.70
C GLU A 167 -13.89 -17.27 8.85
N LYS A 168 -14.82 -16.44 9.34
CA LYS A 168 -16.23 -16.82 9.52
C LYS A 168 -16.91 -17.21 8.21
N HIS A 169 -16.55 -16.56 7.11
CA HIS A 169 -17.14 -16.80 5.79
C HIS A 169 -16.37 -17.84 4.96
N GLY A 170 -15.14 -18.17 5.36
CA GLY A 170 -14.25 -19.09 4.65
C GLY A 170 -13.52 -18.44 3.48
N ILE A 171 -12.41 -19.04 3.07
CA ILE A 171 -11.57 -18.53 1.98
C ILE A 171 -10.80 -19.69 1.34
N SER A 172 -10.63 -19.63 0.02
CA SER A 172 -9.83 -20.64 -0.70
C SER A 172 -8.34 -20.50 -0.35
N GLU A 173 -7.56 -21.59 -0.49
CA GLU A 173 -6.12 -21.57 -0.19
C GLU A 173 -5.35 -20.52 -1.02
N LYS A 174 -5.70 -20.36 -2.30
CA LYS A 174 -5.07 -19.34 -3.16
C LYS A 174 -5.35 -17.92 -2.67
N ALA A 175 -6.58 -17.64 -2.24
CA ALA A 175 -6.93 -16.32 -1.71
C ALA A 175 -6.39 -16.12 -0.29
N ARG A 176 -6.28 -17.18 0.51
CA ARG A 176 -5.59 -17.17 1.82
C ARG A 176 -4.16 -16.68 1.68
N ARG A 177 -3.38 -17.25 0.75
CA ARG A 177 -2.01 -16.81 0.46
C ARG A 177 -1.93 -15.30 0.16
N SER A 178 -2.91 -14.79 -0.57
CA SER A 178 -3.05 -13.36 -0.85
C SER A 178 -3.35 -12.54 0.40
N LEU A 179 -4.28 -13.00 1.25
CA LEU A 179 -4.58 -12.34 2.51
C LEU A 179 -3.37 -12.32 3.44
N ASP A 180 -2.70 -13.45 3.63
CA ASP A 180 -1.54 -13.57 4.52
C ASP A 180 -0.39 -12.67 4.06
N SER A 181 -0.13 -12.63 2.75
CA SER A 181 0.87 -11.72 2.17
C SER A 181 0.50 -10.26 2.41
N LYS A 182 -0.78 -9.90 2.22
CA LYS A 182 -1.25 -8.54 2.43
C LYS A 182 -1.17 -8.12 3.90
N LEU A 183 -1.57 -9.02 4.80
CA LEU A 183 -1.57 -8.84 6.24
C LEU A 183 -0.14 -8.64 6.74
N LEU A 184 0.79 -9.51 6.34
CA LEU A 184 2.20 -9.40 6.73
C LEU A 184 2.82 -8.08 6.27
N SER A 185 2.67 -7.71 5.00
CA SER A 185 3.14 -6.41 4.50
C SER A 185 2.52 -5.24 5.27
N GLY A 186 1.24 -5.37 5.64
CA GLY A 186 0.50 -4.39 6.40
C GLY A 186 1.05 -4.17 7.81
N LEU A 187 1.29 -5.26 8.53
CA LEU A 187 1.86 -5.24 9.88
C LEU A 187 3.30 -4.72 9.90
N LEU A 188 4.14 -5.17 8.96
CA LEU A 188 5.51 -4.68 8.83
C LEU A 188 5.54 -3.19 8.48
N ARG A 189 4.62 -2.73 7.62
CA ARG A 189 4.47 -1.30 7.32
C ARG A 189 4.07 -0.51 8.56
N GLU A 190 3.11 -0.98 9.35
CA GLU A 190 2.71 -0.31 10.60
C GLU A 190 3.88 -0.16 11.55
N LEU A 191 4.67 -1.22 11.73
CA LEU A 191 5.89 -1.18 12.55
C LEU A 191 6.87 -0.12 12.05
N MET A 192 7.15 -0.10 10.74
CA MET A 192 8.12 0.82 10.14
C MET A 192 7.63 2.27 10.01
N MET A 193 6.32 2.52 10.21
CA MET A 193 5.76 3.87 10.23
C MET A 193 5.88 4.56 11.59
N GLN A 194 6.22 3.83 12.65
CA GLN A 194 6.37 4.43 13.97
C GLN A 194 7.61 5.32 14.04
N THR A 195 7.47 6.48 14.68
CA THR A 195 8.56 7.44 14.89
C THR A 195 8.98 7.56 16.34
N ASP A 196 8.23 6.92 17.25
CA ASP A 196 8.48 6.84 18.68
C ASP A 196 8.90 5.42 19.08
N HIS A 197 9.83 5.31 20.04
CA HIS A 197 10.37 4.04 20.49
C HIS A 197 9.30 3.16 21.14
N ASP A 198 8.50 3.71 22.05
CA ASP A 198 7.54 2.92 22.84
C ASP A 198 6.36 2.48 21.97
N ALA A 199 5.92 3.33 21.04
CA ALA A 199 4.96 2.96 20.01
C ALA A 199 5.50 1.83 19.12
N MET A 200 6.74 1.93 18.65
CA MET A 200 7.37 0.90 17.83
C MET A 200 7.53 -0.43 18.58
N GLN A 201 7.96 -0.38 19.85
CA GLN A 201 8.06 -1.53 20.73
C GLN A 201 6.69 -2.18 20.97
N THR A 202 5.65 -1.38 21.14
CA THR A 202 4.26 -1.86 21.30
C THR A 202 3.82 -2.64 20.06
N VAL A 203 4.02 -2.10 18.85
CA VAL A 203 3.68 -2.80 17.60
C VAL A 203 4.51 -4.07 17.45
N TYR A 204 5.82 -3.98 17.67
CA TYR A 204 6.75 -5.10 17.52
C TYR A 204 6.36 -6.26 18.43
N SER A 205 6.19 -5.99 19.73
CA SER A 205 5.77 -6.98 20.71
C SER A 205 4.40 -7.56 20.35
N LYS A 206 3.42 -6.73 19.96
CA LYS A 206 2.10 -7.22 19.58
C LYS A 206 2.15 -8.18 18.39
N ILE A 207 2.96 -7.89 17.37
CA ILE A 207 3.17 -8.80 16.24
C ILE A 207 3.84 -10.09 16.72
N GLN A 208 4.92 -9.97 17.49
CA GLN A 208 5.75 -11.10 17.91
C GLN A 208 5.01 -12.06 18.85
N THR A 209 4.31 -11.55 19.86
CA THR A 209 3.71 -12.36 20.93
C THR A 209 2.29 -12.82 20.63
N GLU A 210 1.56 -12.12 19.75
CA GLU A 210 0.16 -12.44 19.44
C GLU A 210 -0.10 -12.53 17.93
N GLY A 211 0.32 -11.53 17.16
CA GLY A 211 -0.01 -11.41 15.73
C GLY A 211 0.36 -12.63 14.90
N ILE A 212 1.56 -13.18 15.10
CA ILE A 212 2.01 -14.36 14.35
C ILE A 212 1.07 -15.55 14.55
N ALA A 213 0.79 -15.90 15.82
CA ALA A 213 -0.10 -17.01 16.15
C ALA A 213 -1.55 -16.73 15.75
N ARG A 214 -2.06 -15.53 16.05
CA ARG A 214 -3.45 -15.11 15.74
C ARG A 214 -3.77 -15.21 14.27
N PHE A 215 -2.84 -14.79 13.41
CA PHE A 215 -3.03 -14.79 11.96
C PHE A 215 -2.48 -16.04 11.26
N GLY A 216 -1.80 -16.92 11.99
CA GLY A 216 -1.18 -18.12 11.43
C GLY A 216 -0.03 -17.81 10.48
N LEU A 217 0.73 -16.74 10.71
CA LEU A 217 1.83 -16.31 9.84
C LEU A 217 3.02 -17.27 9.84
N ASP A 218 3.07 -18.20 10.79
CA ASP A 218 4.09 -19.23 10.90
C ASP A 218 3.64 -20.62 10.44
N ARG A 219 2.40 -20.75 9.91
CA ARG A 219 1.92 -22.01 9.32
C ARG A 219 2.72 -22.45 8.10
N HIS A 220 3.34 -21.49 7.40
CA HIS A 220 4.12 -21.73 6.19
C HIS A 220 5.57 -21.32 6.40
N THR A 221 6.48 -22.29 6.26
CA THR A 221 7.93 -22.08 6.36
C THR A 221 8.63 -21.97 5.00
N ASP A 222 7.88 -22.18 3.91
CA ASP A 222 8.39 -22.01 2.55
C ASP A 222 8.49 -20.51 2.20
N PRO A 223 9.68 -19.99 1.86
CA PRO A 223 9.86 -18.60 1.46
C PRO A 223 9.03 -18.21 0.23
N ASP A 224 8.65 -19.17 -0.61
CA ASP A 224 7.86 -18.92 -1.81
C ASP A 224 6.35 -18.79 -1.51
N TYR A 225 5.89 -19.11 -0.29
CA TYR A 225 4.49 -18.90 0.08
C TYR A 225 4.11 -17.42 0.08
N TYR A 226 4.95 -16.53 0.61
CA TYR A 226 4.64 -15.10 0.62
C TYR A 226 5.02 -14.44 -0.71
N TYR A 227 4.14 -13.57 -1.22
CA TYR A 227 4.41 -12.88 -2.50
C TYR A 227 5.59 -11.91 -2.46
N PHE A 228 6.00 -11.50 -1.26
CA PHE A 228 7.14 -10.63 -1.04
C PHE A 228 8.16 -11.36 -0.19
N LYS A 229 9.18 -11.94 -0.84
CA LYS A 229 10.27 -12.65 -0.15
C LYS A 229 10.93 -11.81 0.94
N SER A 230 11.09 -10.50 0.71
CA SER A 230 11.61 -9.57 1.71
C SER A 230 10.78 -9.55 2.99
N ASP A 231 9.45 -9.64 2.89
CA ASP A 231 8.56 -9.59 4.04
C ASP A 231 8.62 -10.91 4.82
N PHE A 232 8.75 -12.05 4.13
CA PHE A 232 8.99 -13.34 4.78
C PHE A 232 10.31 -13.36 5.54
N GLU A 233 11.40 -12.85 4.96
CA GLU A 233 12.69 -12.73 5.64
C GLU A 233 12.58 -11.82 6.88
N ASP A 234 11.85 -10.70 6.77
CA ASP A 234 11.60 -9.80 7.89
C ASP A 234 10.79 -10.51 8.99
N LEU A 235 9.77 -11.31 8.64
CA LEU A 235 9.00 -12.12 9.58
C LEU A 235 9.89 -13.13 10.32
N MET A 236 10.70 -13.89 9.58
CA MET A 236 11.60 -14.89 10.17
C MET A 236 12.61 -14.25 11.12
N PHE A 237 13.15 -13.07 10.77
CA PHE A 237 14.03 -12.34 11.66
C PHE A 237 13.28 -11.85 12.91
N LEU A 238 12.11 -11.21 12.73
CA LEU A 238 11.28 -10.69 13.82
C LEU A 238 10.89 -11.78 14.82
N LYS A 239 10.63 -13.01 14.37
CA LYS A 239 10.26 -14.13 15.24
C LYS A 239 11.29 -14.46 16.34
N ALA A 240 12.56 -14.27 16.07
CA ALA A 240 13.65 -14.80 16.90
C ALA A 240 14.52 -13.72 17.56
N HIS A 241 14.23 -12.44 17.31
CA HIS A 241 15.11 -11.34 17.72
C HIS A 241 14.34 -10.26 18.47
N THR A 242 15.09 -9.36 19.09
CA THR A 242 14.56 -8.14 19.71
C THR A 242 14.28 -7.05 18.68
N LEU A 243 13.53 -6.02 19.06
CA LEU A 243 13.31 -4.84 18.22
C LEU A 243 14.63 -4.19 17.79
N CYS A 244 15.57 -3.99 18.72
CA CYS A 244 16.87 -3.39 18.41
C CYS A 244 17.64 -4.17 17.34
N GLU A 245 17.70 -5.49 17.46
CA GLU A 245 18.34 -6.35 16.46
C GLU A 245 17.61 -6.30 15.12
N PHE A 246 16.28 -6.31 15.14
CA PHE A 246 15.48 -6.18 13.92
C PHE A 246 15.72 -4.85 13.21
N LEU A 247 15.81 -3.73 13.93
CA LEU A 247 16.13 -2.42 13.34
C LEU A 247 17.54 -2.40 12.74
N MET A 248 18.51 -3.02 13.40
CA MET A 248 19.86 -3.17 12.85
C MET A 248 19.87 -4.04 11.59
N TYR A 249 19.07 -5.11 11.56
CA TYR A 249 18.87 -5.94 10.38
C TYR A 249 18.23 -5.14 9.22
N LYS A 250 17.15 -4.40 9.48
CA LYS A 250 16.49 -3.53 8.49
C LYS A 250 17.44 -2.46 7.94
N TYR A 251 18.21 -1.81 8.81
CA TYR A 251 19.21 -0.83 8.40
C TYR A 251 20.27 -1.43 7.47
N LYS A 252 20.80 -2.62 7.79
CA LYS A 252 21.76 -3.33 6.92
C LYS A 252 21.14 -3.64 5.55
N LYS A 253 19.92 -4.20 5.54
CA LYS A 253 19.16 -4.54 4.32
C LYS A 253 18.91 -3.33 3.43
N GLU A 254 18.50 -2.20 4.00
CA GLU A 254 18.30 -0.94 3.27
C GLU A 254 19.61 -0.37 2.73
N ARG A 255 20.69 -0.43 3.52
CA ARG A 255 22.01 0.03 3.11
C ARG A 255 22.53 -0.77 1.92
N GLU A 256 22.41 -2.09 1.95
CA GLU A 256 22.79 -2.99 0.85
C GLU A 256 21.97 -2.70 -0.41
N THR A 257 20.65 -2.54 -0.26
CA THR A 257 19.76 -2.16 -1.36
C THR A 257 20.18 -0.82 -1.99
N ARG A 258 20.48 0.18 -1.15
CA ARG A 258 20.94 1.50 -1.62
C ARG A 258 22.27 1.40 -2.35
N LEU A 259 23.22 0.61 -1.85
CA LEU A 259 24.51 0.36 -2.50
C LEU A 259 24.33 -0.36 -3.85
N PHE A 260 23.44 -1.35 -3.93
CA PHE A 260 23.13 -2.05 -5.17
C PHE A 260 22.61 -1.07 -6.25
N TYR A 261 21.63 -0.24 -5.92
CA TYR A 261 21.09 0.75 -6.87
C TYR A 261 22.10 1.85 -7.21
N LYS A 262 22.94 2.27 -6.25
CA LYS A 262 24.04 3.20 -6.51
C LYS A 262 25.02 2.61 -7.53
N ASN A 263 25.44 1.36 -7.34
CA ASN A 263 26.35 0.66 -8.25
C ASN A 263 25.72 0.46 -9.65
N LYS A 264 24.41 0.15 -9.71
CA LYS A 264 23.68 0.04 -10.97
C LYS A 264 23.59 1.39 -11.70
N ALA A 265 23.29 2.46 -10.97
CA ALA A 265 23.27 3.82 -11.50
C ALA A 265 24.66 4.25 -12.03
N GLU A 266 25.74 3.87 -11.37
CA GLU A 266 27.12 4.15 -11.82
C GLU A 266 27.49 3.48 -13.16
N ARG A 267 26.78 2.42 -13.57
CA ARG A 267 26.95 1.82 -14.90
C ARG A 267 26.30 2.65 -16.02
N SER A 268 25.39 3.57 -15.69
CA SER A 268 24.73 4.44 -16.67
C SER A 268 25.72 5.42 -17.32
N PRO A 269 25.87 5.45 -18.65
CA PRO A 269 26.72 6.42 -19.35
C PRO A 269 26.38 7.87 -19.03
N MET A 270 25.08 8.21 -18.93
CA MET A 270 24.64 9.56 -18.55
C MET A 270 25.13 9.96 -17.16
N ILE A 271 25.03 9.07 -16.17
CA ILE A 271 25.46 9.35 -14.79
C ILE A 271 26.98 9.47 -14.71
N ARG A 272 27.72 8.66 -15.48
CA ARG A 272 29.18 8.78 -15.57
C ARG A 272 29.62 10.10 -16.19
N LEU A 273 29.01 10.50 -17.31
CA LEU A 273 29.29 11.77 -17.98
C LEU A 273 28.99 12.97 -17.06
N ALA A 274 27.84 12.93 -16.42
CA ALA A 274 27.40 13.86 -15.40
C ALA A 274 28.38 14.03 -14.23
N ARG A 275 28.88 12.93 -13.65
CA ARG A 275 29.91 13.02 -12.60
C ARG A 275 31.21 13.61 -13.12
N ARG A 276 31.60 13.29 -14.34
CA ARG A 276 32.81 13.83 -14.98
C ARG A 276 32.70 15.34 -15.16
N ALA A 277 31.55 15.82 -15.62
CA ALA A 277 31.24 17.24 -15.70
C ALA A 277 31.19 17.90 -14.32
N ALA A 278 30.61 17.24 -13.32
CA ALA A 278 30.53 17.76 -11.94
C ALA A 278 31.91 17.92 -11.27
N ARG A 279 32.91 17.13 -11.63
CA ARG A 279 34.31 17.30 -11.16
C ARG A 279 34.98 18.59 -11.68
N LEU A 280 34.46 19.16 -12.76
CA LEU A 280 34.96 20.42 -13.33
C LEU A 280 34.29 21.64 -12.69
N LEU A 281 33.28 21.43 -11.84
CA LEU A 281 32.59 22.50 -11.12
C LEU A 281 33.24 22.69 -9.73
N PRO A 282 33.44 23.95 -9.29
CA PRO A 282 33.86 24.23 -7.92
C PRO A 282 32.87 23.63 -6.90
N ALA A 283 33.37 23.09 -5.79
CA ALA A 283 32.55 22.47 -4.74
C ALA A 283 31.45 23.39 -4.19
N ASN A 284 31.64 24.72 -4.28
CA ASN A 284 30.73 25.75 -3.77
C ASN A 284 29.85 26.36 -4.87
N SER A 285 29.81 25.76 -6.06
CA SER A 285 29.07 26.30 -7.20
C SER A 285 27.59 25.95 -7.13
N SER A 286 26.71 26.93 -7.29
CA SER A 286 25.25 26.69 -7.42
C SER A 286 24.91 25.78 -8.61
N LEU A 287 25.78 25.70 -9.63
CA LEU A 287 25.66 24.77 -10.74
C LEU A 287 25.89 23.31 -10.32
N TYR A 288 26.78 23.06 -9.36
CA TYR A 288 27.04 21.72 -8.82
C TYR A 288 25.80 21.18 -8.09
N ASP A 289 25.18 22.01 -7.24
CA ASP A 289 23.95 21.65 -6.53
C ASP A 289 22.75 21.47 -7.46
N LYS A 290 22.61 22.33 -8.49
CA LYS A 290 21.59 22.16 -9.54
C LYS A 290 21.82 20.88 -10.34
N GLY A 291 23.06 20.55 -10.70
CA GLY A 291 23.44 19.30 -11.36
C GLY A 291 23.13 18.07 -10.50
N LYS A 292 23.46 18.10 -9.21
CA LYS A 292 23.18 17.02 -8.25
C LYS A 292 21.67 16.71 -8.16
N ARG A 293 20.83 17.74 -8.19
CA ARG A 293 19.35 17.61 -8.22
C ARG A 293 18.83 17.05 -9.55
N LEU A 294 19.35 17.51 -10.69
CA LEU A 294 19.00 17.02 -12.04
C LEU A 294 19.35 15.54 -12.25
N LEU A 295 20.46 15.09 -11.66
CA LEU A 295 21.03 13.76 -11.86
C LEU A 295 20.58 12.72 -10.82
N ARG A 296 19.63 13.09 -9.94
CA ARG A 296 19.12 12.23 -8.86
C ARG A 296 20.22 11.61 -8.00
N PHE A 297 21.23 12.42 -7.64
CA PHE A 297 22.12 12.05 -6.56
C PHE A 297 21.38 12.19 -5.22
N LYS A 298 20.65 11.13 -4.83
CA LYS A 298 20.26 10.89 -3.43
C LYS A 298 21.36 10.12 -2.73
#